data_AF-K2EMQ6-F1
#
_entry.id   AF-K2EMQ6-F1
#
_cell.length_a   1.000
_cell.length_b   1.000
_cell.length_c   1.000
_cell.angle_alpha   90.00
_cell.angle_beta   90.00
_cell.angle_gamma   90.00
#
_symmetry.space_group_name_H-M   'P 1'
#
loop_
_entity.id
_entity.type
_entity.pdbx_description
1 polymer ?
#
loop_
_entity_poly.entity_id
_entity_poly.type
_entity_poly.pdbx_seq_one_letter_code
_entity_poly.pdbx_strand_id
1 'polypeptide(L)'
;MEKGSSDDTDHISPVTTSCWGGDPYSHDEMAEKAKKYGGKFTDVEFDDVEISNGGYTSKITFNTNRGKVEIDGAEFKKVFNLRAPGYISIKNKLYDIVTK
;
A
#
# COMPACT_ATOMS: atom_id res chain seq x y z
N MET A 1 -7.09 -3.53 -7.08
CA MET A 1 -6.07 -2.60 -7.57
C MET A 1 -6.65 -2.03 -8.82
N GLU A 2 -7.08 -0.78 -8.76
CA GLU A 2 -7.69 -0.11 -9.91
C GLU A 2 -6.69 0.03 -11.07
N LYS A 3 -5.38 -0.08 -10.77
CA LYS A 3 -4.27 0.23 -11.68
C LYS A 3 -3.15 -0.82 -11.71
N GLY A 4 -3.34 -2.05 -11.24
CA GLY A 4 -2.29 -3.09 -11.23
C GLY A 4 -2.83 -4.48 -11.54
N SER A 5 -2.04 -5.31 -12.23
CA SER A 5 -2.39 -6.70 -12.53
C SER A 5 -2.02 -7.65 -11.38
N SER A 6 -2.54 -8.88 -11.39
CA SER A 6 -2.14 -9.92 -10.42
C SER A 6 -0.65 -10.23 -10.51
N ASP A 7 -0.08 -10.25 -11.72
CA ASP A 7 1.35 -10.43 -11.94
C ASP A 7 2.15 -9.29 -11.28
N ASP A 8 1.66 -8.04 -11.37
CA ASP A 8 2.31 -6.93 -10.68
C ASP A 8 2.28 -7.11 -9.15
N THR A 9 1.25 -7.72 -8.57
CA THR A 9 1.18 -7.91 -7.11
C THR A 9 2.18 -8.90 -6.56
N ASP A 10 2.58 -9.91 -7.33
CA ASP A 10 3.53 -10.94 -6.90
C ASP A 10 4.96 -10.39 -6.74
N HIS A 11 5.26 -9.34 -7.49
CA HIS A 11 6.54 -8.64 -7.45
C HIS A 11 6.52 -7.40 -6.54
N ILE A 12 5.40 -7.09 -5.87
CA ILE A 12 5.31 -5.99 -4.90
C ILE A 12 5.52 -6.55 -3.49
N SER A 13 6.79 -6.58 -3.08
CA SER A 13 7.24 -7.05 -1.77
C SER A 13 8.50 -6.26 -1.35
N PRO A 14 8.97 -6.40 -0.10
CA PRO A 14 10.22 -5.74 0.34
C PRO A 14 11.40 -6.10 -0.57
N VAL A 15 12.32 -5.17 -0.83
CA VAL A 15 13.51 -5.47 -1.65
C VAL A 15 14.56 -6.32 -0.91
N THR A 16 14.40 -6.52 0.39
CA THR A 16 15.32 -7.28 1.25
C THR A 16 14.99 -8.78 1.21
N THR A 17 15.35 -9.44 0.12
CA THR A 17 14.96 -10.85 -0.16
C THR A 17 15.77 -11.90 0.59
N SER A 18 16.91 -11.53 1.20
CA SER A 18 17.86 -12.47 1.82
C SER A 18 17.26 -13.45 2.83
N CYS A 19 16.14 -13.11 3.47
CA CYS A 19 15.47 -13.96 4.47
C CYS A 19 14.30 -14.79 3.95
N TRP A 20 13.81 -14.56 2.72
CA TRP A 20 12.54 -15.17 2.24
C TRP A 20 12.49 -15.47 0.73
N GLY A 21 13.53 -15.12 -0.03
CA GLY A 21 13.79 -15.68 -1.37
C GLY A 21 12.84 -15.25 -2.49
N GLY A 22 12.11 -14.14 -2.36
CA GLY A 22 11.23 -13.67 -3.43
C GLY A 22 11.90 -12.80 -4.49
N ASP A 23 11.08 -12.37 -5.45
CA ASP A 23 11.47 -11.65 -6.66
C ASP A 23 10.76 -10.28 -6.74
N PRO A 24 11.10 -9.33 -5.85
CA PRO A 24 10.50 -7.99 -5.86
C PRO A 24 11.02 -7.17 -7.02
N TYR A 25 10.18 -6.31 -7.58
CA TYR A 25 10.66 -5.23 -8.43
C TYR A 25 11.65 -4.34 -7.67
N SER A 26 12.75 -4.01 -8.32
CA SER A 26 13.65 -2.95 -7.87
C SER A 26 12.92 -1.59 -7.83
N HIS A 27 13.51 -0.63 -7.12
CA HIS A 27 12.96 0.73 -7.08
C HIS A 27 12.88 1.38 -8.47
N ASP A 28 13.82 1.08 -9.36
CA ASP A 28 13.83 1.59 -10.72
C ASP A 28 12.75 0.93 -11.59
N GLU A 29 12.56 -0.38 -11.50
CA GLU A 29 11.47 -1.07 -12.22
C GLU A 29 10.09 -0.60 -11.77
N MET A 30 9.90 -0.38 -10.46
CA MET A 30 8.69 0.23 -9.93
C MET A 30 8.49 1.65 -10.46
N ALA A 31 9.55 2.45 -10.56
CA ALA A 31 9.49 3.79 -11.12
C ALA A 31 9.13 3.79 -12.62
N GLU A 32 9.70 2.86 -13.40
CA GLU A 32 9.36 2.66 -14.81
C GLU A 32 7.90 2.26 -15.00
N LYS A 33 7.40 1.31 -14.20
CA LYS A 33 5.98 0.93 -14.21
C LYS A 33 5.08 2.09 -13.83
N ALA A 34 5.46 2.88 -12.82
CA ALA A 34 4.70 4.05 -12.39
C ALA A 34 4.52 5.08 -13.52
N LYS A 35 5.42 5.16 -14.52
CA LYS A 35 5.25 6.06 -15.68
C LYS A 35 3.94 5.82 -16.43
N LYS A 36 3.45 4.57 -16.49
CA LYS A 36 2.15 4.23 -17.08
C LYS A 36 0.96 4.88 -16.34
N TYR A 37 1.16 5.27 -15.08
CA TYR A 37 0.16 5.81 -14.18
C TYR A 37 0.45 7.27 -13.77
N GLY A 38 1.35 7.94 -14.50
CA GLY A 38 1.72 9.34 -14.28
C GLY A 38 3.17 9.54 -13.86
N GLY A 39 3.84 8.54 -13.30
CA GLY A 39 5.23 8.58 -12.85
C GLY A 39 5.39 8.39 -11.34
N LYS A 40 6.64 8.28 -10.88
CA LYS A 40 6.96 8.11 -9.46
C LYS A 40 6.67 9.37 -8.63
N PHE A 41 6.37 9.17 -7.36
CA PHE A 41 6.45 10.21 -6.34
C PHE A 41 7.92 10.33 -5.87
N THR A 42 8.39 11.55 -5.68
CA THR A 42 9.75 11.83 -5.16
C THR A 42 9.72 12.53 -3.81
N ASP A 43 8.57 13.09 -3.45
CA ASP A 43 8.32 13.72 -2.16
C ASP A 43 6.90 13.35 -1.72
N VAL A 44 6.78 12.87 -0.48
CA VAL A 44 5.52 12.40 0.10
C VAL A 44 5.49 12.80 1.57
N GLU A 45 4.49 13.59 1.93
CA GLU A 45 4.20 14.01 3.30
C GLU A 45 2.76 13.60 3.66
N PHE A 46 2.56 13.13 4.89
CA PHE A 46 1.23 12.80 5.40
C PHE A 46 0.43 14.10 5.63
N ASP A 47 -0.83 14.13 5.18
CA ASP A 47 -1.72 15.29 5.36
C ASP A 47 -2.78 15.00 6.44
N ASP A 48 -3.64 14.01 6.17
CA ASP A 48 -4.80 13.73 7.03
C ASP A 48 -5.30 12.28 6.89
N VAL A 49 -6.08 11.84 7.88
CA VAL A 49 -6.78 10.56 7.88
C VAL A 49 -8.26 10.74 8.25
N GLU A 50 -9.13 10.24 7.39
CA GLU A 50 -10.57 10.25 7.63
C GLU A 50 -11.01 8.89 8.17
N ILE A 51 -11.79 8.91 9.25
CA ILE A 51 -12.38 7.71 9.87
C ILE A 51 -13.88 7.76 9.63
N SER A 52 -14.42 6.68 9.08
CA SER A 52 -15.85 6.56 8.82
C SER A 52 -16.64 6.36 10.13
N ASN A 53 -17.94 6.67 10.08
CA ASN A 53 -18.87 6.36 11.18
C ASN A 53 -18.91 4.86 11.54
N GLY A 54 -18.47 3.98 10.64
CA GLY A 54 -18.34 2.54 10.87
C GLY A 54 -17.06 2.12 11.60
N GLY A 55 -16.21 3.06 12.03
CA GLY A 55 -15.01 2.78 12.81
C GLY A 55 -13.84 2.22 11.99
N TYR A 56 -13.83 2.43 10.67
CA TYR A 56 -12.72 2.09 9.79
C TYR A 56 -12.17 3.33 9.09
N THR A 57 -10.89 3.30 8.71
CA THR A 57 -10.28 4.37 7.90
C THR A 57 -10.96 4.42 6.54
N SER A 58 -11.67 5.50 6.23
CA SER A 58 -12.29 5.70 4.91
C SER A 58 -11.23 6.17 3.91
N LYS A 59 -10.38 7.11 4.33
CA LYS A 59 -9.47 7.79 3.41
C LYS A 59 -8.17 8.21 4.10
N ILE A 60 -7.08 8.17 3.36
CA ILE A 60 -5.78 8.70 3.77
C ILE A 60 -5.33 9.69 2.69
N THR A 61 -4.90 10.87 3.11
CA THR A 61 -4.45 11.93 2.22
C THR A 61 -2.96 12.19 2.39
N PHE A 62 -2.25 12.27 1.26
CA PHE A 62 -0.84 12.63 1.20
C PHE A 62 -0.65 13.89 0.37
N ASN A 63 0.21 14.79 0.84
CA ASN A 63 0.79 15.85 0.03
C ASN A 63 2.00 15.26 -0.70
N THR A 64 2.06 15.43 -2.01
CA THR A 64 3.19 14.93 -2.82
C THR A 64 3.72 16.03 -3.73
N ASN A 65 4.90 15.78 -4.33
CA ASN A 65 5.43 16.63 -5.40
C ASN A 65 4.50 16.74 -6.63
N ARG A 66 3.42 15.97 -6.67
CA ARG A 66 2.43 15.90 -7.75
C ARG A 66 1.04 16.38 -7.32
N GLY A 67 0.95 17.04 -6.17
CA GLY A 67 -0.31 17.47 -5.55
C GLY A 67 -0.84 16.46 -4.53
N LYS A 68 -2.09 16.65 -4.12
CA LYS A 68 -2.75 15.80 -3.13
C LYS A 68 -3.16 14.46 -3.74
N VAL A 69 -2.87 13.39 -3.01
CA VAL A 69 -3.28 12.03 -3.36
C VAL A 69 -4.14 11.49 -2.24
N GLU A 70 -5.37 11.12 -2.58
CA GLU A 70 -6.31 10.48 -1.68
C GLU A 70 -6.36 8.98 -1.99
N ILE A 71 -6.24 8.16 -0.96
CA ILE A 71 -6.23 6.71 -1.07
C ILE A 71 -7.31 6.15 -0.15
N ASP A 72 -8.13 5.23 -0.67
CA ASP A 72 -9.09 4.48 0.13
C ASP A 72 -8.35 3.65 1.21
N GLY A 73 -8.90 3.64 2.43
CA GLY A 73 -8.24 2.96 3.56
C GLY A 73 -8.05 1.45 3.35
N ALA A 74 -8.97 0.78 2.66
CA ALA A 74 -8.85 -0.64 2.36
C ALA A 74 -7.79 -0.89 1.27
N GLU A 75 -7.68 0.00 0.28
CA GLU A 75 -6.60 -0.06 -0.72
C GLU A 75 -5.24 0.16 -0.08
N PHE A 76 -5.10 1.19 0.77
CA PHE A 76 -3.84 1.46 1.48
C PHE A 76 -3.41 0.26 2.30
N LYS A 77 -4.33 -0.33 3.07
CA LYS A 77 -4.09 -1.55 3.83
C LYS A 77 -3.61 -2.70 2.96
N LYS A 78 -4.25 -2.95 1.82
CA LYS A 78 -3.86 -4.03 0.90
C LYS A 78 -2.42 -3.81 0.41
N VAL A 79 -2.12 -2.61 -0.05
CA VAL A 79 -0.81 -2.24 -0.59
C VAL A 79 0.29 -2.27 0.48
N PHE A 80 0.00 -1.81 1.70
CA PHE A 80 0.90 -1.91 2.84
C PHE A 80 1.22 -3.38 3.16
N ASN A 81 0.19 -4.22 3.23
CA ASN A 81 0.36 -5.64 3.57
C ASN A 81 1.15 -6.42 2.51
N LEU A 82 1.03 -6.07 1.22
CA LEU A 82 1.88 -6.65 0.17
C LEU A 82 3.37 -6.34 0.41
N ARG A 83 3.67 -5.13 0.91
CA ARG A 83 5.04 -4.66 1.15
C ARG A 83 5.55 -4.91 2.57
N ALA A 84 4.82 -5.62 3.42
CA ALA A 84 5.25 -5.85 4.80
C ALA A 84 5.94 -7.22 4.95
N PRO A 85 7.23 -7.27 5.35
CA PRO A 85 7.88 -8.53 5.69
C PRO A 85 7.41 -9.03 7.07
N GLY A 86 7.19 -10.33 7.22
CA GLY A 86 7.17 -11.00 8.54
C GLY A 86 5.98 -10.67 9.45
N TYR A 87 4.73 -10.79 8.96
CA TYR A 87 3.50 -10.72 9.76
C TYR A 87 3.11 -9.34 10.35
N ILE A 88 3.85 -8.26 10.09
CA ILE A 88 3.39 -6.88 10.41
C ILE A 88 2.31 -6.49 9.41
N SER A 89 1.10 -6.98 9.62
CA SER A 89 -0.06 -6.67 8.78
C SER A 89 -1.05 -5.79 9.53
N ILE A 90 -1.65 -4.84 8.81
CA ILE A 90 -2.82 -4.13 9.31
C ILE A 90 -3.98 -5.12 9.30
N LYS A 91 -4.36 -5.65 10.46
CA LYS A 91 -5.50 -6.57 10.62
C LYS A 91 -6.83 -5.81 10.60
N ASN A 92 -7.91 -6.46 10.16
CA ASN A 92 -9.26 -5.88 10.27
C ASN A 92 -9.72 -6.05 11.72
N LYS A 93 -10.03 -4.97 12.42
CA LYS A 93 -10.40 -5.02 13.85
C LYS A 93 -11.91 -5.17 14.09
N LEU A 94 -12.73 -5.25 13.04
CA LEU A 94 -14.19 -5.16 13.21
C LEU A 94 -14.89 -6.49 13.59
N TYR A 95 -14.26 -7.65 13.42
CA TYR A 95 -14.83 -8.95 13.84
C TYR A 95 -13.75 -9.92 14.31
N ASP A 96 -13.07 -9.57 15.40
CA ASP A 96 -12.26 -10.54 16.17
C ASP A 96 -12.99 -10.86 17.49
N ILE A 97 -14.29 -11.12 17.41
CA ILE A 97 -15.06 -11.75 18.49
C ILE A 97 -14.78 -13.25 18.38
N VAL A 98 -13.74 -13.71 19.08
CA VAL A 98 -13.60 -15.13 19.40
C VAL A 98 -14.64 -15.42 20.49
N THR A 99 -15.82 -15.88 20.08
CA THR A 99 -16.76 -16.48 21.02
C THR A 99 -16.12 -17.76 21.55
N LYS A 100 -15.81 -17.77 22.85
CA LYS A 100 -15.30 -18.95 23.56
C LYS A 100 -16.44 -19.92 23.84
#